data_AF-A0A7J9BCF2-F1
#
_entry.id   AF-A0A7J9BCF2-F1
#
_cell.length_a   1.000
_cell.length_b   1.000
_cell.length_c   1.000
_cell.angle_alpha   90.00
_cell.angle_beta   90.00
_cell.angle_gamma   90.00
#
_symmetry.space_group_name_H-M   'P 1'
#
loop_
_entity.id
_entity.type
_entity.pdbx_description
1 polymer ?
#
loop_
_entity_poly.entity_id
_entity_poly.type
_entity_poly.pdbx_seq_one_letter_code
_entity_poly.pdbx_strand_id
1 'polypeptide(L)'
;MLRALGYGSDVHIYVASGEVYGGEETLRPLKSLFPNFYSKDTIATKEELAPFSSFSSRMAALDFIVCDESDVFVTNNNGNMARILAGRRKYFGHKPTIRPNAKKLYRLFLSRSNMTWEAFASRVRTFQRGFMGEPKEVRPGRGEFHENPSACICEDSEAREKATAYSRGKKNGKLDDSSRKKEVIVSDDQNDYDDNDEPRWPDLDDDENQVWPQEKLHYNGTGSDYDAVISDEPELEEMLSD
;
A
#
# COMPACT_ATOMS: atom_id res chain seq x y z
N MET A 1 -8.56 13.56 -13.08
CA MET A 1 -8.73 12.10 -13.27
C MET A 1 -10.11 11.64 -12.84
N LEU A 2 -10.50 11.79 -11.57
CA LEU A 2 -11.80 11.29 -11.05
C LEU A 2 -13.00 11.72 -11.90
N ARG A 3 -13.11 13.01 -12.23
CA ARG A 3 -14.14 13.54 -13.15
C ARG A 3 -14.17 12.84 -14.52
N ALA A 4 -13.00 12.45 -15.04
CA ALA A 4 -12.87 11.72 -16.31
C ALA A 4 -13.22 10.23 -16.19
N LEU A 5 -13.16 9.66 -14.98
CA LEU A 5 -13.64 8.30 -14.68
C LEU A 5 -15.16 8.25 -14.46
N GLY A 6 -15.83 9.41 -14.37
CA GLY A 6 -17.29 9.51 -14.27
C GLY A 6 -17.82 9.98 -12.91
N TYR A 7 -16.94 10.23 -11.93
CA TYR A 7 -17.37 10.76 -10.63
C TYR A 7 -17.88 12.21 -10.77
N GLY A 8 -19.09 12.46 -10.27
CA GLY A 8 -19.73 13.78 -10.25
C GLY A 8 -19.22 14.67 -9.12
N SER A 9 -19.62 15.94 -9.11
CA SER A 9 -19.28 16.89 -8.03
C SER A 9 -20.03 16.63 -6.73
N ASP A 10 -21.12 15.88 -6.79
CA ASP A 10 -21.94 15.44 -5.65
C ASP A 10 -21.26 14.37 -4.80
N VAL A 11 -20.22 13.71 -5.33
CA VAL A 11 -19.44 12.70 -4.60
C VAL A 11 -18.76 13.29 -3.37
N HIS A 12 -18.88 12.58 -2.25
CA HIS A 12 -18.18 12.89 -1.01
C HIS A 12 -16.74 12.38 -1.09
N ILE A 13 -15.76 13.26 -0.90
CA ILE A 13 -14.34 12.92 -0.83
C ILE A 13 -13.88 13.01 0.61
N TYR A 14 -13.38 11.90 1.13
CA TYR A 14 -12.60 11.87 2.35
C TYR A 14 -11.11 11.80 2.02
N VAL A 15 -10.30 12.68 2.60
CA VAL A 15 -8.84 12.67 2.44
C VAL A 15 -8.17 12.13 3.68
N ALA A 16 -7.71 10.88 3.58
CA ALA A 16 -6.79 10.25 4.51
C ALA A 16 -5.37 10.77 4.25
N SER A 17 -4.97 11.81 4.98
CA SER A 17 -3.61 12.35 4.91
C SER A 17 -3.17 12.94 6.24
N GLY A 18 -1.86 13.04 6.42
CA GLY A 18 -1.26 13.93 7.42
C GLY A 18 -1.28 15.37 6.93
N GLU A 19 -0.25 16.14 7.28
CA GLU A 19 -0.08 17.47 6.74
C GLU A 19 0.15 17.42 5.22
N VAL A 20 -0.75 18.03 4.47
CA VAL A 20 -0.67 18.07 3.01
C VAL A 20 0.36 19.12 2.59
N TYR A 21 1.29 18.72 1.72
CA TYR A 21 2.28 19.64 1.17
C TYR A 21 1.61 20.82 0.45
N GLY A 22 2.00 22.04 0.83
CA GLY A 22 1.39 23.28 0.34
C GLY A 22 -0.01 23.57 0.90
N GLY A 23 -0.49 22.76 1.84
CA GLY A 23 -1.69 22.99 2.64
C GLY A 23 -2.96 23.18 1.81
N GLU A 24 -3.76 24.17 2.20
CA GLU A 24 -5.07 24.43 1.60
C GLU A 24 -4.98 24.91 0.14
N GLU A 25 -3.89 25.60 -0.21
CA GLU A 25 -3.67 26.16 -1.54
C GLU A 25 -3.60 25.05 -2.62
N THR A 26 -2.90 23.96 -2.30
CA THR A 26 -2.73 22.82 -3.22
C THR A 26 -4.00 21.97 -3.32
N LEU A 27 -4.85 21.98 -2.30
CA LEU A 27 -6.14 21.27 -2.28
C LEU A 27 -7.27 22.07 -2.95
N ARG A 28 -7.14 23.38 -3.12
CA ARG A 28 -8.18 24.23 -3.73
C ARG A 28 -8.73 23.70 -5.06
N PRO A 29 -7.92 23.25 -6.03
CA PRO A 29 -8.44 22.71 -7.30
C PRO A 29 -9.24 21.42 -7.12
N LEU A 30 -8.94 20.62 -6.09
CA LEU A 30 -9.69 19.41 -5.78
C LEU A 30 -11.04 19.77 -5.16
N LYS A 31 -11.07 20.70 -4.19
CA LYS A 31 -12.29 21.18 -3.54
C LYS A 31 -13.23 21.91 -4.51
N SER A 32 -12.70 22.61 -5.51
CA SER A 32 -13.54 23.26 -6.53
C SER A 32 -14.25 22.26 -7.44
N LEU A 33 -13.67 21.08 -7.65
CA LEU A 33 -14.27 20.00 -8.43
C LEU A 33 -15.22 19.12 -7.62
N PHE A 34 -14.97 19.01 -6.31
CA PHE A 34 -15.70 18.18 -5.34
C PHE A 34 -15.91 18.98 -4.04
N PRO A 35 -17.01 19.74 -3.93
CA PRO A 35 -17.29 20.58 -2.76
C PRO A 35 -17.55 19.79 -1.47
N ASN A 36 -18.03 18.55 -1.58
CA ASN A 36 -18.25 17.65 -0.45
C ASN A 36 -16.92 17.02 -0.01
N PHE A 37 -16.06 17.82 0.62
CA PHE A 37 -14.70 17.46 0.98
C PHE A 37 -14.51 17.37 2.49
N TYR A 38 -13.96 16.25 2.96
CA TYR A 38 -13.83 15.93 4.37
C TYR A 38 -12.43 15.38 4.70
N SER A 39 -12.00 15.61 5.93
CA SER A 39 -10.89 14.93 6.61
C SER A 39 -11.32 14.54 8.02
N LYS A 40 -10.50 13.75 8.73
CA LYS A 40 -10.72 13.43 10.14
C LYS A 40 -11.05 14.65 11.00
N ASP A 41 -10.34 15.76 10.81
CA ASP A 41 -10.51 16.99 11.58
C ASP A 41 -11.83 17.73 11.28
N THR A 42 -12.48 17.41 10.16
CA THR A 42 -13.78 17.99 9.79
C THR A 42 -14.97 17.15 10.23
N ILE A 43 -14.78 15.84 10.40
CA ILE A 43 -15.85 14.90 10.75
C ILE A 43 -15.88 14.55 12.24
N ALA A 44 -14.78 14.76 12.96
CA ALA A 44 -14.66 14.51 14.38
C ALA A 44 -14.28 15.80 15.13
N THR A 45 -14.73 15.88 16.38
CA THR A 45 -14.37 16.98 17.29
C THR A 45 -12.95 16.82 17.83
N LYS A 46 -12.36 17.90 18.34
CA LYS A 46 -11.02 17.85 18.95
C LYS A 46 -11.00 16.93 20.17
N GLU A 47 -12.09 16.92 20.92
CA GLU A 47 -12.29 16.09 22.10
C GLU A 47 -12.33 14.59 21.74
N GLU A 48 -12.98 14.23 20.62
CA GLU A 48 -13.00 12.86 20.10
C GLU A 48 -11.64 12.40 19.55
N LEU A 49 -10.84 13.32 19.00
CA LEU A 49 -9.51 13.02 18.46
C LEU A 49 -8.40 13.01 19.53
N ALA A 50 -8.60 13.70 20.65
CA ALA A 50 -7.59 13.83 21.71
C ALA A 50 -7.02 12.49 22.25
N PRO A 51 -7.80 11.39 22.40
CA PRO A 51 -7.25 10.10 22.85
C PRO A 51 -6.26 9.46 21.86
N PHE A 52 -6.29 9.86 20.59
CA PHE A 52 -5.49 9.28 19.51
C PHE A 52 -4.31 10.18 19.12
N SER A 53 -4.37 11.49 19.40
CA SER A 53 -3.44 12.49 18.88
C SER A 53 -1.97 12.28 19.28
N SER A 54 -1.71 11.59 20.39
CA SER A 54 -0.35 11.25 20.83
C SER A 54 0.27 10.08 20.06
N PHE A 55 -0.51 9.34 19.26
CA PHE A 55 -0.06 8.16 18.54
C PHE A 55 -0.44 8.27 17.06
N SER A 56 0.55 8.54 16.21
CA SER A 56 0.37 8.66 14.76
C SER A 56 -0.29 7.41 14.14
N SER A 57 0.06 6.21 14.63
CA SER A 57 -0.53 4.95 14.20
C SER A 57 -2.03 4.84 14.54
N ARG A 58 -2.46 5.34 15.70
CA ARG A 58 -3.88 5.35 16.10
C ARG A 58 -4.67 6.38 15.31
N MET A 59 -4.08 7.55 15.04
CA MET A 59 -4.67 8.54 14.13
C MET A 59 -4.84 7.97 12.72
N ALA A 60 -3.84 7.26 12.21
CA ALA A 60 -3.92 6.60 10.90
C ALA A 60 -4.93 5.45 10.87
N ALA A 61 -5.20 4.79 12.00
CA ALA A 61 -6.23 3.76 12.10
C ALA A 61 -7.65 4.33 11.87
N LEU A 62 -7.91 5.58 12.28
CA LEU A 62 -9.17 6.25 11.97
C LEU A 62 -9.33 6.45 10.46
N ASP A 63 -8.26 6.96 9.82
CA ASP A 63 -8.20 7.10 8.36
C ASP A 63 -8.40 5.75 7.66
N PHE A 64 -7.85 4.66 8.21
CA PHE A 64 -8.00 3.30 7.68
C PHE A 64 -9.46 2.84 7.67
N ILE A 65 -10.18 3.03 8.78
CA ILE A 65 -11.58 2.61 8.91
C ILE A 65 -12.45 3.31 7.87
N VAL A 66 -12.30 4.62 7.70
CA VAL A 66 -13.07 5.38 6.71
C VAL A 66 -12.74 4.91 5.28
N CYS A 67 -11.45 4.69 4.98
CA CYS A 67 -11.05 4.18 3.68
C CYS A 67 -11.56 2.76 3.39
N ASP A 68 -11.58 1.87 4.38
CA ASP A 68 -12.11 0.50 4.24
C ASP A 68 -13.61 0.50 3.98
N GLU A 69 -14.35 1.36 4.68
CA GLU A 69 -15.80 1.45 4.52
C GLU A 69 -16.26 2.21 3.28
N SER A 70 -15.41 3.07 2.71
CA SER A 70 -15.73 3.84 1.50
C SER A 70 -16.11 2.99 0.28
N ASP A 71 -16.96 3.52 -0.61
CA ASP A 71 -17.33 2.84 -1.86
C ASP A 71 -16.13 2.62 -2.78
N VAL A 72 -15.26 3.63 -2.90
CA VAL A 72 -14.08 3.62 -3.76
C VAL A 72 -12.93 4.26 -3.02
N PHE A 73 -11.79 3.55 -2.99
CA PHE A 73 -10.55 4.06 -2.42
C PHE A 73 -9.58 4.45 -3.54
N VAL A 74 -8.88 5.57 -3.40
CA VAL A 74 -7.91 6.05 -4.40
C VAL A 74 -6.59 6.31 -3.71
N THR A 75 -5.53 5.71 -4.22
CA THR A 75 -4.19 5.84 -3.61
C THR A 75 -3.42 6.99 -4.25
N ASN A 76 -2.62 7.71 -3.46
CA ASN A 76 -1.65 8.66 -4.00
C ASN A 76 -0.32 7.97 -4.34
N ASN A 77 0.14 7.10 -3.43
CA ASN A 77 1.33 6.27 -3.55
C ASN A 77 1.00 4.82 -3.20
N ASN A 78 1.96 3.90 -3.39
CA ASN A 78 1.81 2.50 -3.02
C ASN A 78 2.41 2.18 -1.64
N GLY A 79 2.06 2.98 -0.62
CA GLY A 79 2.54 2.76 0.76
C GLY A 79 1.80 1.65 1.51
N ASN A 80 2.26 1.30 2.72
CA ASN A 80 1.72 0.18 3.52
C ASN A 80 0.20 0.20 3.69
N MET A 81 -0.37 1.37 4.03
CA MET A 81 -1.82 1.53 4.18
C MET A 81 -2.57 1.21 2.89
N ALA A 82 -2.06 1.68 1.74
CA ALA A 82 -2.67 1.44 0.44
C ALA A 82 -2.72 -0.06 0.12
N ARG A 83 -1.64 -0.78 0.44
CA ARG A 83 -1.50 -2.21 0.17
C ARG A 83 -2.45 -3.03 1.03
N ILE A 84 -2.48 -2.77 2.33
CA ILE A 84 -3.37 -3.47 3.27
C ILE A 84 -4.84 -3.21 2.89
N LEU A 85 -5.21 -1.96 2.57
CA LEU A 85 -6.56 -1.64 2.12
C LEU A 85 -6.90 -2.31 0.80
N ALA A 86 -5.98 -2.35 -0.17
CA ALA A 86 -6.22 -3.00 -1.45
C ALA A 86 -6.54 -4.49 -1.26
N GLY A 87 -5.78 -5.21 -0.44
CA GLY A 87 -6.04 -6.63 -0.20
C GLY A 87 -7.30 -6.85 0.62
N ARG A 88 -7.51 -6.08 1.69
CA ARG A 88 -8.71 -6.16 2.53
C ARG A 88 -9.98 -5.92 1.72
N ARG A 89 -10.02 -4.83 0.94
CA ARG A 89 -11.14 -4.47 0.05
C ARG A 89 -11.31 -5.45 -1.10
N LYS A 90 -10.29 -6.21 -1.48
CA LYS A 90 -10.40 -7.29 -2.48
C LYS A 90 -11.01 -8.57 -1.88
N TYR A 91 -10.68 -8.89 -0.63
CA TYR A 91 -11.06 -10.14 0.02
C TYR A 91 -12.41 -10.06 0.75
N PHE A 92 -12.66 -9.01 1.53
CA PHE A 92 -13.85 -8.87 2.38
C PHE A 92 -15.01 -8.15 1.68
N GLY A 93 -15.45 -8.71 0.55
CA GLY A 93 -16.47 -8.09 -0.29
C GLY A 93 -15.86 -7.00 -1.17
N HIS A 94 -15.60 -7.36 -2.43
CA HIS A 94 -14.85 -6.53 -3.37
C HIS A 94 -15.35 -5.09 -3.42
N LYS A 95 -14.49 -4.15 -3.02
CA LYS A 95 -14.66 -2.71 -3.23
C LYS A 95 -13.50 -2.15 -4.07
N PRO A 96 -13.75 -1.30 -5.09
CA PRO A 96 -12.69 -0.78 -5.94
C PRO A 96 -11.60 -0.01 -5.18
N THR A 97 -10.34 -0.23 -5.59
CA THR A 97 -9.17 0.51 -5.14
C THR A 97 -8.39 1.00 -6.37
N ILE A 98 -8.54 2.28 -6.69
CA ILE A 98 -7.97 2.92 -7.87
C ILE A 98 -6.53 3.33 -7.56
N ARG A 99 -5.59 2.83 -8.35
CA ARG A 99 -4.17 3.21 -8.27
C ARG A 99 -3.79 4.04 -9.50
N PRO A 100 -3.63 5.36 -9.44
CA PRO A 100 -3.38 6.17 -10.63
C PRO A 100 -2.19 5.66 -11.45
N ASN A 101 -2.36 5.43 -12.76
CA ASN A 101 -1.23 5.07 -13.63
C ASN A 101 -0.35 6.30 -13.88
N ALA A 102 0.49 6.65 -12.89
CA ALA A 102 1.25 7.90 -12.88
C ALA A 102 2.09 8.08 -14.14
N LYS A 103 2.75 7.02 -14.62
CA LYS A 103 3.61 7.02 -15.82
C LYS A 103 2.86 7.48 -17.08
N LYS A 104 1.65 6.96 -17.31
CA LYS A 104 0.84 7.33 -18.49
C LYS A 104 0.06 8.63 -18.27
N LEU A 105 -0.47 8.83 -17.06
CA LEU A 105 -1.29 9.99 -16.72
C LEU A 105 -0.49 11.30 -16.72
N TYR A 106 0.75 11.30 -16.22
CA TYR A 106 1.59 12.50 -16.17
C TYR A 106 1.69 13.21 -17.53
N ARG A 107 2.04 12.45 -18.59
CA ARG A 107 2.14 12.98 -19.96
C ARG A 107 0.78 13.48 -20.49
N LEU A 108 -0.30 12.82 -20.09
CA LEU A 108 -1.65 13.22 -20.46
C LEU A 108 -2.08 14.54 -19.80
N PHE A 109 -1.70 14.75 -18.54
CA PHE A 109 -1.98 16.00 -17.82
C PHE A 109 -1.22 17.19 -18.39
N LEU A 110 0.06 17.00 -18.77
CA LEU A 110 0.84 18.06 -19.43
C LEU A 110 0.22 18.51 -20.77
N SER A 111 -0.41 17.59 -21.50
CA SER A 111 -1.04 17.87 -22.79
C SER A 111 -2.53 18.24 -22.68
N ARG A 112 -3.06 18.46 -21.46
CA ARG A 112 -4.49 18.69 -21.22
C ARG A 112 -5.05 19.88 -22.00
N SER A 113 -4.28 20.96 -22.16
CA SER A 113 -4.68 22.17 -22.89
C SER A 113 -4.82 21.96 -24.40
N ASN A 114 -4.18 20.91 -24.94
CA ASN A 114 -4.10 20.67 -26.38
C ASN A 114 -5.22 19.74 -26.89
N MET A 115 -6.21 19.40 -26.06
CA MET A 115 -7.28 18.47 -26.42
C MET A 115 -8.62 18.81 -25.77
N THR A 116 -9.71 18.35 -26.38
CA THR A 116 -11.05 18.48 -25.82
C THR A 116 -11.22 17.64 -24.55
N TRP A 117 -12.25 17.94 -23.76
CA TRP A 117 -12.54 17.19 -22.54
C TRP A 117 -12.85 15.72 -22.83
N GLU A 118 -13.58 15.44 -23.91
CA GLU A 118 -14.01 14.09 -24.30
C GLU A 118 -12.80 13.25 -24.69
N ALA A 119 -11.87 13.83 -25.46
CA ALA A 119 -10.62 13.19 -25.84
C ALA A 119 -9.75 12.90 -24.60
N PHE A 120 -9.63 13.87 -23.69
CA PHE A 120 -8.92 13.70 -22.43
C PHE A 120 -9.53 12.58 -21.58
N ALA A 121 -10.86 12.61 -21.37
CA ALA A 121 -11.55 11.65 -20.53
C ALA A 121 -11.52 10.23 -21.12
N SER A 122 -11.60 10.10 -22.46
CA SER A 122 -11.38 8.83 -23.14
C SER A 122 -9.97 8.28 -22.87
N ARG A 123 -8.93 9.10 -23.03
CA ARG A 123 -7.53 8.68 -22.78
C ARG A 123 -7.28 8.33 -21.31
N VAL A 124 -7.84 9.08 -20.35
CA VAL A 124 -7.75 8.74 -18.93
C VAL A 124 -8.32 7.34 -18.69
N ARG A 125 -9.52 7.06 -19.19
CA ARG A 125 -10.16 5.73 -19.04
C ARG A 125 -9.33 4.62 -19.68
N THR A 126 -8.73 4.86 -20.84
CA THR A 126 -7.82 3.90 -21.48
C THR A 126 -6.58 3.63 -20.66
N PHE A 127 -5.92 4.68 -20.12
CA PHE A 127 -4.69 4.55 -19.36
C PHE A 127 -4.87 3.94 -17.98
N GLN A 128 -6.09 4.05 -17.43
CA GLN A 128 -6.45 3.52 -16.13
C GLN A 128 -6.94 2.07 -16.16
N ARG A 129 -7.07 1.43 -17.34
CA ARG A 129 -7.38 0.00 -17.45
C ARG A 129 -6.32 -0.85 -16.75
N GLY A 130 -6.74 -1.80 -15.92
CA GLY A 130 -5.84 -2.61 -15.09
C GLY A 130 -5.28 -1.88 -13.87
N PHE A 131 -5.84 -0.72 -13.52
CA PHE A 131 -5.47 0.08 -12.35
C PHE A 131 -6.71 0.56 -11.57
N MET A 132 -7.82 -0.18 -11.72
CA MET A 132 -9.11 0.12 -11.10
C MET A 132 -9.38 -0.74 -9.85
N GLY A 133 -8.47 -1.65 -9.50
CA GLY A 133 -8.58 -2.54 -8.36
C GLY A 133 -9.48 -3.73 -8.65
N GLU A 134 -9.39 -4.32 -9.84
CA GLU A 134 -10.20 -5.49 -10.21
C GLU A 134 -9.84 -6.71 -9.33
N PRO A 135 -10.79 -7.60 -9.01
CA PRO A 135 -10.53 -8.73 -8.11
C PRO A 135 -9.35 -9.61 -8.55
N LYS A 136 -9.17 -9.77 -9.87
CA LYS A 136 -8.13 -10.59 -10.49
C LYS A 136 -7.14 -9.75 -11.31
N GLU A 137 -6.91 -8.50 -10.90
CA GLU A 137 -5.97 -7.59 -11.59
C GLU A 137 -4.54 -8.14 -11.63
N VAL A 138 -4.12 -8.85 -10.57
CA VAL A 138 -2.79 -9.46 -10.45
C VAL A 138 -2.91 -10.98 -10.56
N ARG A 139 -1.98 -11.61 -11.29
CA ARG A 139 -1.92 -13.07 -11.41
C ARG A 139 -1.63 -13.70 -10.03
N PRO A 140 -2.30 -14.79 -9.65
CA PRO A 140 -2.00 -15.52 -8.42
C PRO A 140 -0.50 -15.86 -8.33
N GLY A 141 0.12 -15.63 -7.17
CA GLY A 141 1.55 -15.83 -6.94
C GLY A 141 2.46 -14.67 -7.34
N ARG A 142 1.94 -13.60 -7.97
CA ARG A 142 2.63 -12.31 -8.09
C ARG A 142 2.07 -11.28 -7.11
N GLY A 143 2.94 -10.41 -6.62
CA GLY A 143 2.61 -9.36 -5.66
C GLY A 143 2.63 -9.84 -4.21
N GLU A 144 2.49 -8.91 -3.28
CA GLU A 144 2.46 -9.24 -1.85
C GLU A 144 1.08 -9.72 -1.41
N PHE A 145 1.09 -10.69 -0.49
CA PHE A 145 -0.12 -11.30 0.07
C PHE A 145 -1.09 -10.26 0.66
N HIS A 146 -0.58 -9.24 1.35
CA HIS A 146 -1.41 -8.21 1.98
C HIS A 146 -2.14 -7.32 0.97
N GLU A 147 -1.64 -7.19 -0.26
CA GLU A 147 -2.23 -6.40 -1.35
C GLU A 147 -3.09 -7.26 -2.28
N ASN A 148 -2.66 -8.50 -2.50
CA ASN A 148 -3.29 -9.45 -3.40
C ASN A 148 -3.52 -10.80 -2.71
N PRO A 149 -4.39 -10.85 -1.69
CA PRO A 149 -4.69 -12.09 -1.01
C PRO A 149 -5.34 -13.06 -2.01
N SER A 150 -4.88 -14.30 -2.00
CA SER A 150 -5.45 -15.36 -2.84
C SER A 150 -6.92 -15.55 -2.48
N ALA A 151 -7.81 -15.32 -3.45
CA ALA A 151 -9.26 -15.44 -3.26
C ALA A 151 -9.72 -16.87 -2.89
N CYS A 152 -8.87 -17.88 -3.05
CA CYS A 152 -9.26 -19.29 -3.10
C CYS A 152 -8.58 -20.21 -2.08
N ILE A 153 -8.12 -19.75 -0.90
CA ILE A 153 -7.82 -20.70 0.22
C ILE A 153 -9.02 -21.65 0.45
N CYS A 154 -10.24 -21.16 0.23
CA CYS A 154 -11.49 -21.90 0.45
C CYS A 154 -11.97 -22.70 -0.77
N GLU A 155 -11.49 -22.39 -1.98
CA GLU A 155 -12.01 -22.92 -3.26
C GLU A 155 -11.02 -23.81 -4.01
N ASP A 156 -9.78 -23.91 -3.54
CA ASP A 156 -8.79 -24.80 -4.15
C ASP A 156 -9.17 -26.27 -3.87
N SER A 157 -9.90 -26.86 -4.82
CA SER A 157 -10.36 -28.24 -4.78
C SER A 157 -9.17 -29.20 -4.65
N GLU A 158 -8.03 -28.87 -5.26
CA GLU A 158 -6.82 -29.69 -5.15
C GLU A 158 -6.19 -29.61 -3.76
N ALA A 159 -6.17 -28.42 -3.14
CA ALA A 159 -5.71 -28.26 -1.76
C ALA A 159 -6.64 -28.97 -0.76
N ARG A 160 -7.97 -28.91 -0.97
CA ARG A 160 -8.97 -29.64 -0.17
C ARG A 160 -8.81 -31.16 -0.33
N GLU A 161 -8.59 -31.65 -1.55
CA GLU A 161 -8.34 -33.08 -1.82
C GLU A 161 -7.04 -33.55 -1.16
N LYS A 162 -5.96 -32.77 -1.25
CA LYS A 162 -4.69 -33.06 -0.56
C LYS A 162 -4.86 -33.07 0.96
N ALA A 163 -5.55 -32.09 1.55
CA ALA A 163 -5.79 -32.02 2.99
C ALA A 163 -6.63 -33.20 3.53
N THR A 164 -7.63 -33.65 2.77
CA THR A 164 -8.43 -34.84 3.13
C THR A 164 -7.63 -36.14 2.98
N ALA A 165 -6.73 -36.24 1.99
CA ALA A 165 -5.80 -37.36 1.83
C ALA A 165 -4.79 -37.45 2.98
N TYR A 166 -4.19 -36.34 3.40
CA TYR A 166 -3.30 -36.28 4.57
C TYR A 166 -4.02 -36.67 5.88
N SER A 167 -5.29 -36.26 6.03
CA SER A 167 -6.10 -36.59 7.21
C SER A 167 -6.54 -38.06 7.26
N ARG A 168 -6.71 -38.71 6.10
CA ARG A 168 -6.94 -40.16 6.01
C ARG A 168 -5.66 -40.97 6.25
N GLY A 169 -4.50 -40.46 5.83
CA GLY A 169 -3.20 -41.09 6.06
C GLY A 169 -2.79 -41.13 7.54
N LYS A 170 -3.12 -40.10 8.34
CA LYS A 170 -2.80 -40.07 9.78
C LYS A 170 -3.65 -41.01 10.66
N LYS A 171 -4.78 -41.53 10.17
CA LYS A 171 -5.59 -42.51 10.94
C LYS A 171 -5.12 -43.95 10.78
N ASN A 172 -4.28 -44.24 9.78
CA ASN A 172 -3.73 -45.57 9.53
C ASN A 172 -2.20 -45.48 9.35
N GLY A 173 -1.46 -45.34 10.45
CA GLY A 173 0.01 -45.32 10.38
C GLY A 173 0.67 -45.16 11.75
N LYS A 174 0.71 -46.25 12.52
CA LYS A 174 1.57 -46.42 13.69
C LYS A 174 2.88 -47.07 13.20
N LEU A 175 4.03 -46.44 13.48
CA LEU A 175 5.42 -46.88 13.19
C LEU A 175 5.72 -47.03 11.67
N ASP A 176 6.90 -46.75 11.12
CA ASP A 176 8.27 -46.84 11.61
C ASP A 176 9.20 -45.95 10.74
N ASP A 177 10.44 -45.82 11.21
CA ASP A 177 11.61 -45.10 10.74
C ASP A 177 12.12 -45.45 9.31
N SER A 178 12.97 -44.53 8.81
CA SER A 178 14.05 -44.71 7.84
C SER A 178 13.80 -44.41 6.34
N SER A 179 14.44 -43.30 5.93
CA SER A 179 15.28 -43.17 4.74
C SER A 179 14.69 -43.47 3.34
N ARG A 180 14.50 -42.42 2.54
CA ARG A 180 15.00 -42.37 1.14
C ARG A 180 14.89 -40.97 0.54
N LYS A 181 16.05 -40.39 0.23
CA LYS A 181 16.22 -39.27 -0.72
C LYS A 181 15.56 -39.64 -2.06
N LYS A 182 14.80 -38.71 -2.64
CA LYS A 182 14.60 -38.62 -4.09
C LYS A 182 14.57 -37.16 -4.50
N GLU A 183 15.55 -36.81 -5.32
CA GLU A 183 15.66 -35.58 -6.08
C GLU A 183 14.44 -35.42 -6.99
N VAL A 184 13.93 -34.20 -7.12
CA VAL A 184 12.96 -33.83 -8.16
C VAL A 184 13.59 -32.74 -9.01
N ILE A 185 13.66 -33.09 -10.29
CA ILE A 185 14.23 -32.40 -11.44
C ILE A 185 13.51 -31.07 -11.66
N VAL A 186 14.27 -29.98 -11.72
CA VAL A 186 13.80 -28.68 -12.22
C VAL A 186 14.01 -28.68 -13.73
N SER A 187 12.93 -28.75 -14.49
CA SER A 187 12.95 -28.46 -15.93
C SER A 187 12.76 -26.95 -16.12
N ASP A 188 13.82 -26.32 -16.65
CA ASP A 188 13.80 -25.01 -17.30
C ASP A 188 12.72 -24.97 -18.38
N ASP A 189 11.93 -23.90 -18.41
CA ASP A 189 11.41 -23.39 -19.66
C ASP A 189 11.55 -21.86 -19.66
N GLN A 190 12.17 -21.39 -20.73
CA GLN A 190 12.79 -20.07 -20.84
C GLN A 190 11.86 -19.10 -21.56
N ASN A 191 11.92 -17.84 -21.13
CA ASN A 191 11.58 -16.61 -21.87
C ASN A 191 10.10 -16.29 -22.13
N ASP A 192 9.57 -15.35 -21.34
CA ASP A 192 8.72 -14.29 -21.88
C ASP A 192 9.11 -12.96 -21.24
N TYR A 193 9.65 -12.05 -22.06
CA TYR A 193 10.01 -10.69 -21.67
C TYR A 193 8.71 -9.88 -21.56
N ASP A 194 8.26 -9.56 -20.34
CA ASP A 194 7.14 -8.64 -20.11
C ASP A 194 7.68 -7.31 -19.59
N ASP A 195 7.54 -6.27 -20.42
CA ASP A 195 8.00 -4.88 -20.26
C ASP A 195 7.17 -4.12 -19.19
N ASN A 196 7.12 -4.67 -17.98
CA ASN A 196 6.52 -4.07 -16.78
C ASN A 196 7.40 -4.29 -15.54
N ASP A 197 8.71 -4.14 -15.70
CA ASP A 197 9.57 -3.83 -14.57
C ASP A 197 9.32 -2.35 -14.17
N GLU A 198 8.49 -2.15 -13.14
CA GLU A 198 8.61 -0.94 -12.34
C GLU A 198 9.99 -0.97 -11.67
N PRO A 199 10.81 0.10 -11.81
CA PRO A 199 11.97 0.25 -10.97
C PRO A 199 11.50 0.36 -9.52
N ARG A 200 11.87 -0.62 -8.71
CA ARG A 200 11.84 -0.53 -7.24
C ARG A 200 12.68 0.70 -6.86
N TRP A 201 12.03 1.76 -6.40
CA TRP A 201 12.74 2.85 -5.75
C TRP A 201 13.38 2.28 -4.48
N PRO A 202 14.68 2.49 -4.23
CA PRO A 202 15.28 2.11 -2.96
C PRO A 202 14.57 2.88 -1.84
N ASP A 203 14.09 2.15 -0.85
CA ASP A 203 13.67 2.72 0.43
C ASP A 203 14.93 3.36 1.05
N LEU A 204 15.00 4.69 1.03
CA LEU A 204 16.02 5.43 1.77
C LEU A 204 15.42 5.82 3.11
N ASP A 205 15.41 4.88 4.04
CA ASP A 205 15.34 5.16 5.47
C ASP A 205 16.29 4.19 6.20
N ASP A 206 17.11 4.79 7.06
CA ASP A 206 18.08 4.21 8.01
C ASP A 206 19.34 3.50 7.47
N ASP A 207 20.39 4.29 7.23
CA ASP A 207 21.76 3.89 7.58
C ASP A 207 22.63 5.14 7.87
N GLU A 208 22.67 5.55 9.14
CA GLU A 208 23.73 6.42 9.66
C GLU A 208 25.05 5.63 9.73
N ASN A 209 25.84 5.66 8.66
CA ASN A 209 27.30 5.81 8.68
C ASN A 209 27.89 5.47 7.31
N GLN A 210 28.16 6.49 6.49
CA GLN A 210 29.23 6.36 5.51
C GLN A 210 29.94 7.69 5.25
N VAL A 211 31.24 7.64 5.54
CA VAL A 211 32.26 8.67 5.41
C VAL A 211 32.39 9.10 3.95
N TRP A 212 32.26 10.40 3.69
CA TRP A 212 32.55 11.02 2.39
C TRP A 212 34.07 11.23 2.22
N PRO A 213 34.67 10.95 1.03
CA PRO A 213 36.07 11.29 0.77
C PRO A 213 36.29 12.80 0.69
N GLN A 214 37.42 13.23 1.26
CA GLN A 214 37.93 14.60 1.33
C GLN A 214 38.03 15.30 -0.04
N GLU A 215 37.44 16.50 -0.15
CA GLU A 215 38.01 17.59 -0.93
C GLU A 215 38.23 18.82 -0.04
N LYS A 216 39.43 19.39 -0.19
CA LYS A 216 40.05 20.40 0.67
C LYS A 216 39.28 21.71 0.65
N LEU A 217 38.91 22.21 1.83
CA LEU A 217 38.77 23.64 2.10
C LEU A 217 39.20 23.92 3.54
N HIS A 218 40.36 24.57 3.68
CA HIS A 218 40.86 25.10 4.94
C HIS A 218 39.93 26.20 5.45
N TYR A 219 39.46 26.12 6.70
CA TYR A 219 39.25 27.29 7.57
C TYR A 219 39.15 26.84 9.05
N ASN A 220 39.87 27.56 9.92
CA ASN A 220 40.08 27.31 11.35
C ASN A 220 38.84 27.56 12.23
N GLY A 221 38.76 26.86 13.38
CA GLY A 221 38.21 27.44 14.62
C GLY A 221 37.51 26.46 15.57
N THR A 222 38.18 26.09 16.67
CA THR A 222 37.71 25.99 18.10
C THR A 222 36.27 25.56 18.39
N GLY A 223 35.90 24.60 19.24
CA GLY A 223 36.56 23.80 20.28
C GLY A 223 35.49 23.26 21.27
N SER A 224 35.90 22.37 22.19
CA SER A 224 35.25 21.93 23.44
C SER A 224 34.38 20.65 23.45
N ASP A 225 34.90 19.69 24.21
CA ASP A 225 34.36 18.43 24.76
C ASP A 225 33.07 18.61 25.57
N TYR A 226 32.22 17.56 25.70
CA TYR A 226 31.89 16.85 26.97
C TYR A 226 31.05 15.56 26.76
N ASP A 227 31.22 14.68 27.75
CA ASP A 227 31.03 13.22 27.83
C ASP A 227 29.63 12.58 27.82
N ALA A 228 29.69 11.26 27.63
CA ALA A 228 28.69 10.20 27.72
C ALA A 228 27.95 10.05 29.06
N VAL A 229 26.70 9.55 28.99
CA VAL A 229 26.08 8.74 30.05
C VAL A 229 25.27 7.60 29.41
N ILE A 230 25.63 6.37 29.77
CA ILE A 230 24.92 5.11 29.50
C ILE A 230 23.89 4.90 30.62
N SER A 231 22.68 4.45 30.29
CA SER A 231 21.83 3.72 31.25
C SER A 231 21.01 2.65 30.52
N ASP A 232 21.21 1.40 30.94
CA ASP A 232 20.53 0.20 30.49
C ASP A 232 19.05 0.11 30.96
N GLU A 233 18.24 -0.57 30.15
CA GLU A 233 16.87 -1.15 30.34
C GLU A 233 16.75 -2.13 31.53
N PRO A 234 15.60 -2.79 31.91
CA PRO A 234 14.38 -3.14 31.11
C PRO A 234 13.01 -3.16 31.86
N GLU A 235 11.91 -3.39 31.13
CA GLU A 235 10.81 -4.36 31.45
C GLU A 235 9.58 -4.15 30.54
N LEU A 236 9.45 -5.01 29.52
CA LEU A 236 8.27 -5.19 28.67
C LEU A 236 7.88 -6.68 28.67
N GLU A 237 7.26 -7.15 29.74
CA GLU A 237 6.58 -8.46 29.78
C GLU A 237 5.43 -8.45 30.80
N GLU A 238 4.28 -7.81 30.52
CA GLU A 238 3.01 -8.18 31.18
C GLU A 238 1.78 -7.48 30.57
N MET A 239 1.28 -7.87 29.39
CA MET A 239 -0.02 -7.33 28.92
C MET A 239 -0.87 -8.28 28.04
N LEU A 240 -0.75 -9.60 28.20
CA LEU A 240 -1.72 -10.55 27.64
C LEU A 240 -2.09 -11.66 28.63
N SER A 241 -2.84 -11.29 29.67
CA SER A 241 -3.70 -12.22 30.41
C SER A 241 -4.81 -11.45 31.13
N ASP A 242 -5.97 -11.37 30.51
CA ASP A 242 -7.30 -11.64 31.11
C ASP A 242 -8.39 -11.59 30.03
#